data_AF-A0ABD5DSU1-F1
#
_entry.id   AF-A0ABD5DSU1-F1
#
_cell.length_a   1.000
_cell.length_b   1.000
_cell.length_c   1.000
_cell.angle_alpha   90.00
_cell.angle_beta   90.00
_cell.angle_gamma   90.00
#
_symmetry.space_group_name_H-M   'P 1'
#
loop_
_entity.id
_entity.type
_entity.pdbx_description
1 polymer ?
#
loop_
_entity_poly.entity_id
_entity_poly.type
_entity_poly.pdbx_seq_one_letter_code
_entity_poly.pdbx_strand_id
1 'polypeptide(L)'
;MIKIIYKQDPLSEDKTIEHAETLGQWLTSKYDYMPEHVRIFHTTSNMDHAEISFANEVTPKNAYELKQLDFLPGTFIVIENPKGIDPITLAWIAVASIV
;
A
#
# COMPACT_ATOMS: atom_id res chain seq x y z
N MET A 1 -15.17 -4.26 7.99
CA MET A 1 -13.96 -3.52 8.39
C MET A 1 -12.77 -4.16 7.70
N ILE A 2 -11.96 -3.34 7.03
CA ILE A 2 -10.72 -3.76 6.37
C ILE A 2 -9.53 -3.53 7.28
N LYS A 3 -8.45 -4.27 7.04
CA LYS A 3 -7.16 -4.06 7.70
C LYS A 3 -6.27 -3.22 6.80
N ILE A 4 -5.57 -2.25 7.39
CA ILE A 4 -4.65 -1.37 6.67
C ILE A 4 -3.29 -1.47 7.35
N ILE A 5 -2.29 -1.88 6.59
CA ILE A 5 -0.88 -1.88 7.01
C ILE A 5 -0.23 -0.67 6.35
N TYR A 6 0.01 0.37 7.15
CA TYR A 6 0.68 1.58 6.70
C TYR A 6 2.17 1.53 6.97
N LYS A 7 2.98 1.86 5.95
CA LYS A 7 4.44 1.92 6.00
C LYS A 7 4.93 3.21 5.35
N GLN A 8 5.82 3.94 6.04
CA GLN A 8 6.51 5.11 5.48
C GLN A 8 7.73 4.74 4.63
N ASP A 9 8.22 3.51 4.77
CA ASP A 9 9.33 3.00 3.98
C ASP A 9 9.02 1.54 3.61
N PRO A 10 9.11 1.15 2.31
CA PRO A 10 8.85 -0.22 1.88
C PRO A 10 9.75 -1.25 2.57
N LEU A 11 10.99 -0.88 2.90
CA LEU A 11 12.00 -1.75 3.50
C LEU A 11 12.02 -1.72 5.02
N SER A 12 11.35 -0.75 5.66
CA SER A 12 11.31 -0.70 7.12
C SER A 12 10.46 -1.84 7.69
N GLU A 13 10.88 -2.38 8.83
CA GLU A 13 10.07 -3.31 9.63
C GLU A 13 8.94 -2.57 10.37
N ASP A 14 9.08 -1.25 10.55
CA ASP A 14 8.08 -0.42 11.18
C ASP A 14 6.83 -0.35 10.31
N LYS A 15 5.71 -0.73 10.93
CA LYS A 15 4.38 -0.71 10.32
C LYS A 15 3.36 -0.26 11.35
N THR A 16 2.39 0.52 10.89
CA THR A 16 1.19 0.82 11.67
C THR A 16 0.06 -0.04 11.13
N ILE A 17 -0.66 -0.72 12.02
CA ILE A 17 -1.85 -1.50 11.67
C ILE A 17 -3.06 -0.69 12.09
N GLU A 18 -3.87 -0.30 11.11
CA GLU A 18 -5.10 0.45 11.28
C GLU A 18 -6.29 -0.36 10.75
N HIS A 19 -7.50 -0.01 11.20
CA HIS A 19 -8.73 -0.62 10.73
C HIS A 19 -9.71 0.49 10.32
N ALA A 20 -10.38 0.29 9.19
CA ALA A 20 -11.35 1.24 8.66
C ALA A 20 -12.58 0.51 8.10
N GLU A 21 -13.68 1.23 7.87
CA GLU A 21 -14.84 0.63 7.19
C GLU A 21 -14.51 0.37 5.73
N THR A 22 -13.90 1.35 5.07
CA THR A 22 -13.44 1.27 3.68
C THR A 22 -12.08 1.93 3.49
N LEU A 23 -11.37 1.61 2.39
CA LEU A 23 -10.07 2.20 2.10
C LEU A 23 -10.21 3.67 1.72
N GLY A 24 -11.22 4.02 0.93
CA GLY A 24 -11.53 5.39 0.53
C GLY A 24 -11.78 6.30 1.72
N GLN A 25 -12.51 5.82 2.73
CA GLN A 25 -12.71 6.58 3.97
C GLN A 25 -11.38 6.85 4.69
N TRP A 26 -10.52 5.82 4.79
CA TRP A 26 -9.22 5.97 5.43
C TRP A 26 -8.31 6.94 4.66
N LEU A 27 -8.24 6.80 3.33
CA LEU A 27 -7.43 7.67 2.47
C LEU A 27 -7.88 9.13 2.54
N THR A 28 -9.18 9.38 2.49
CA THR A 28 -9.74 10.74 2.61
C THR A 28 -9.59 11.34 3.99
N SER A 29 -9.40 10.53 5.05
CA SER A 29 -9.05 11.04 6.39
C SER A 29 -7.57 11.41 6.53
N LYS A 30 -6.69 10.80 5.72
CA LYS A 30 -5.23 11.01 5.76
C LYS A 30 -4.77 12.08 4.78
N TYR A 31 -5.40 12.17 3.62
CA TYR A 31 -4.96 13.01 2.52
C TYR A 31 -6.12 13.80 1.92
N ASP A 32 -5.94 15.10 1.73
CA ASP A 32 -6.87 15.94 0.96
C ASP A 32 -6.85 15.58 -0.54
N TYR A 33 -5.69 15.15 -1.04
CA TYR A 33 -5.46 14.67 -2.40
C TYR A 33 -4.49 13.48 -2.40
N MET A 34 -4.69 12.53 -3.31
CA MET A 34 -3.83 11.33 -3.39
C MET A 34 -2.38 11.73 -3.73
N PRO A 35 -1.39 11.43 -2.87
CA PRO A 35 0.00 11.80 -3.13
C PRO A 35 0.60 10.94 -4.25
N GLU A 36 1.46 11.52 -5.10
CA GLU A 36 2.12 10.79 -6.21
C GLU A 36 3.00 9.63 -5.74
N HIS A 37 3.45 9.67 -4.49
CA HIS A 37 4.40 8.75 -3.93
C HIS A 37 3.77 7.68 -3.02
N VAL A 38 2.44 7.63 -2.96
CA VAL A 38 1.70 6.57 -2.28
C VAL A 38 1.43 5.44 -3.24
N ARG A 39 1.79 4.22 -2.82
CA ARG A 39 1.40 2.99 -3.49
C ARG A 39 0.54 2.14 -2.58
N ILE A 40 -0.50 1.56 -3.17
CA ILE A 40 -1.45 0.73 -2.44
C ILE A 40 -1.40 -0.66 -3.02
N PHE A 41 -1.23 -1.65 -2.15
CA PHE A 41 -1.28 -3.06 -2.50
C PHE A 41 -2.45 -3.72 -1.78
N HIS A 42 -3.08 -4.67 -2.43
CA HIS A 42 -4.21 -5.43 -1.87
C HIS A 42 -3.89 -6.92 -1.83
N THR A 43 -4.26 -7.54 -0.72
CA THR A 43 -4.27 -9.00 -0.58
C THR A 43 -5.55 -9.44 0.13
N THR A 44 -6.09 -10.57 -0.30
CA THR A 44 -7.22 -11.23 0.37
C THR A 44 -6.79 -11.90 1.68
N SER A 45 -5.49 -12.04 1.93
CA SER A 45 -4.95 -12.57 3.18
C SER A 45 -5.08 -11.55 4.33
N ASN A 46 -5.36 -12.04 5.54
CA ASN A 46 -5.44 -11.21 6.75
C ASN A 46 -4.20 -11.32 7.65
N MET A 47 -3.08 -11.81 7.11
CA MET A 47 -1.85 -12.01 7.88
C MET A 47 -1.30 -10.67 8.41
N ASP A 48 -0.65 -10.72 9.58
CA ASP A 48 0.02 -9.56 10.19
C ASP A 48 1.31 -9.18 9.46
N HIS A 49 1.91 -10.14 8.77
CA HIS A 49 2.95 -9.94 7.78
C HIS A 49 2.31 -10.12 6.40
N ALA A 50 1.78 -9.04 5.85
CA ALA A 50 1.47 -9.02 4.42
C ALA A 50 2.79 -8.79 3.68
N GLU A 51 3.37 -9.85 3.13
CA GLU A 51 4.48 -9.69 2.19
C GLU A 51 3.91 -9.07 0.91
N ILE A 52 4.43 -7.90 0.54
CA ILE A 52 4.09 -7.19 -0.70
C ILE A 52 4.20 -8.14 -1.90
N SER A 53 5.12 -9.12 -1.83
CA SER A 53 5.32 -10.20 -2.79
C SER A 53 4.06 -11.00 -3.15
N PHE A 54 3.05 -11.04 -2.27
CA PHE A 54 1.77 -11.72 -2.52
C PHE A 54 0.58 -10.76 -2.69
N ALA A 55 0.84 -9.46 -2.78
CA ALA A 55 -0.18 -8.44 -2.92
C ALA A 55 -0.15 -7.81 -4.32
N ASN A 56 -1.31 -7.42 -4.83
CA ASN A 56 -1.42 -6.77 -6.13
C ASN A 56 -1.40 -5.26 -5.95
N GLU A 57 -0.65 -4.53 -6.76
CA GLU A 57 -0.72 -3.06 -6.77
C GLU A 57 -2.08 -2.63 -7.30
N VAL A 58 -2.80 -1.85 -6.49
CA VAL A 58 -4.15 -1.33 -6.75
C VAL A 58 -4.21 0.18 -6.53
N THR A 59 -3.07 0.87 -6.66
CA THR A 59 -2.97 2.33 -6.51
C THR A 59 -3.99 3.03 -7.42
N PRO A 60 -5.00 3.72 -6.87
CA PRO A 60 -6.08 4.30 -7.66
C PRO A 60 -5.59 5.56 -8.40
N LYS A 61 -5.87 5.66 -9.70
CA LYS A 61 -5.49 6.80 -10.54
C LYS A 61 -6.57 7.86 -10.65
N ASN A 62 -7.78 7.54 -10.22
CA ASN A 62 -8.94 8.43 -10.29
C ASN A 62 -9.97 8.06 -9.22
N ALA A 63 -10.96 8.93 -9.02
CA ALA A 63 -12.01 8.74 -8.02
C ALA A 63 -12.88 7.50 -8.29
N TYR A 64 -12.98 7.04 -9.54
CA TYR A 64 -13.73 5.84 -9.88
C TYR A 64 -13.00 4.57 -9.41
N GLU A 65 -11.70 4.47 -9.69
CA GLU A 65 -10.84 3.38 -9.17
C GLU A 65 -10.81 3.37 -7.65
N LEU A 66 -10.70 4.53 -7.01
CA LEU A 66 -10.74 4.64 -5.54
C LEU A 66 -12.03 4.03 -4.96
N LYS A 67 -13.18 4.34 -5.57
CA LYS A 67 -14.47 3.76 -5.16
C LYS A 67 -14.52 2.25 -5.35
N GLN A 68 -13.83 1.69 -6.33
CA GLN A 68 -13.80 0.23 -6.51
C GLN A 68 -13.07 -0.48 -5.37
N LEU A 69 -12.05 0.16 -4.78
CA LEU A 69 -11.28 -0.41 -3.67
C LEU A 69 -12.14 -0.59 -2.41
N ASP A 70 -13.18 0.21 -2.23
CA ASP A 70 -14.10 0.09 -1.09
C ASP A 70 -14.89 -1.23 -1.08
N PHE A 71 -14.98 -1.91 -2.23
CA PHE A 71 -15.66 -3.20 -2.35
C PHE A 71 -14.72 -4.39 -2.15
N LEU A 72 -13.41 -4.16 -2.02
CA LEU A 72 -12.43 -5.24 -1.85
C LEU A 72 -12.25 -5.56 -0.35
N PRO A 73 -12.61 -6.77 0.10
CA PRO A 73 -12.32 -7.20 1.46
C PRO A 73 -10.85 -7.61 1.59
N GLY A 74 -10.34 -7.60 2.82
CA GLY A 74 -9.01 -8.12 3.15
C GLY A 74 -8.08 -7.04 3.72
N THR A 75 -6.81 -7.15 3.36
CA THR A 75 -5.75 -6.27 3.85
C THR A 75 -5.24 -5.38 2.73
N PHE A 76 -5.20 -4.09 3.01
CA PHE A 76 -4.51 -3.11 2.18
C PHE A 76 -3.16 -2.77 2.80
N ILE A 77 -2.13 -2.71 1.99
CA ILE A 77 -0.80 -2.26 2.37
C ILE A 77 -0.59 -0.91 1.70
N VAL A 78 -0.47 0.15 2.49
CA VAL A 78 -0.25 1.50 2.00
C VAL A 78 1.20 1.87 2.28
N ILE A 79 1.94 2.17 1.22
CA ILE A 79 3.34 2.56 1.29
C ILE A 79 3.44 4.00 0.81
N GLU A 80 3.75 4.90 1.74
CA GLU A 80 4.01 6.31 1.44
C GLU A 80 5.51 6.47 1.29
N ASN A 81 6.04 6.39 0.07
CA ASN A 81 7.48 6.42 -0.16
C ASN A 81 7.97 7.86 -0.41
N PRO A 82 8.57 8.57 0.56
CA PRO A 82 8.99 9.95 0.37
C PRO A 82 10.05 10.16 -0.73
N LYS A 83 10.65 9.09 -1.27
CA LYS A 83 11.75 9.17 -2.25
C LYS A 83 11.36 8.81 -3.69
N GLY A 84 10.11 8.43 -3.97
CA GLY A 84 9.68 8.08 -5.33
C GLY A 84 10.45 6.90 -5.97
N ILE A 85 11.16 6.11 -5.16
CA ILE A 85 11.91 4.94 -5.64
C ILE A 85 10.94 3.77 -5.69
N ASP A 86 10.47 3.44 -6.89
CA ASP A 86 9.67 2.23 -7.14
C ASP A 86 10.25 1.01 -6.38
N PRO A 87 9.44 0.28 -5.60
CA PRO A 87 9.92 -0.92 -4.91
C PRO A 87 10.46 -1.98 -5.89
N ILE A 88 9.97 -1.97 -7.14
CA ILE A 88 10.53 -2.74 -8.26
C ILE A 88 11.98 -2.32 -8.54
N THR A 89 12.28 -1.03 -8.57
CA THR A 89 13.63 -0.49 -8.77
C THR A 89 14.58 -0.90 -7.65
N LEU A 90 14.13 -0.92 -6.39
CA LEU A 90 14.92 -1.41 -5.26
C LEU A 90 15.19 -2.92 -5.34
N ALA A 91 14.20 -3.71 -5.77
CA ALA A 91 14.39 -5.14 -5.99
C ALA A 91 15.45 -5.42 -7.07
N TRP A 92 15.47 -4.63 -8.16
CA TRP A 92 16.53 -4.71 -9.18
C TRP A 92 17.90 -4.25 -8.66
N ILE A 93 17.98 -3.17 -7.87
CA ILE A 93 19.24 -2.68 -7.29
C ILE A 93 19.83 -3.72 -6.31
N ALA A 94 18.99 -4.35 -5.49
CA ALA A 94 19.43 -5.38 -4.55
C ALA A 94 19.99 -6.61 -5.26
N VAL A 95 19.38 -7.03 -6.38
CA VAL A 95 19.89 -8.13 -7.22
C VAL A 95 21.17 -7.72 -7.95
N ALA A 96 21.25 -6.50 -8.47
CA ALA A 96 22.45 -6.00 -9.17
C ALA A 96 23.66 -5.80 -8.25
N SER A 97 23.46 -5.59 -6.94
CA SER A 97 24.55 -5.42 -5.97
C SER A 97 25.16 -6.74 -5.46
N ILE A 98 24.62 -7.89 -5.89
CA ILE A 98 25.08 -9.24 -5.50
C ILE A 98 25.97 -9.88 -6.60
N VAL A 99 26.29 -9.15 -7.68
CA VAL A 99 27.17 -9.63 -8.78
C VAL A 99 28.55 -8.98 -8.73
#